data_AF-B3MRE7-F1
#
_entry.id   AF-B3MRE7-F1
#
_cell.length_a   1.000
_cell.length_b   1.000
_cell.length_c   1.000
_cell.angle_alpha   90.00
_cell.angle_beta   90.00
_cell.angle_gamma   90.00
#
_symmetry.space_group_name_H-M   'P 1'
#
loop_
_entity.id
_entity.type
_entity.pdbx_description
1 polymer ?
#
loop_
_entity_poly.entity_id
_entity_poly.type
_entity_poly.pdbx_seq_one_letter_code
_entity_poly.pdbx_strand_id
1 'polypeptide(L)'
;MNCLMRRSQNLLLWRNSCVKHRSTDAASANRNAAGKLSYEEFIGHQQKQAQRSIIVQVSSEKSYPELYNYCSRFGSILGAHHYCVRQDEALHYVLLEYSTSGEAAAAIDSGVSNGDLCGVPVRSPFLWFRAPPAGSKRSPNLAPSGTLPALNAIDGGRVMESSQLLALVRGAQSIDEQVLLLHKHTRLNDLGIRLRFLAALQVQQAISGMFPTAQAQPFGSSVNGFGKMGCDLDLILRFNDDTGSQKGLAVSEPSRLVFHTKENLSNGRSQTQRHMECFGDMLHLFLPGVCHVRRILQARVPIIKYHHEHLDLEVDLSMSNLTGFYMSELLYMFGEVDPRVRPLTFSIRRWAQSCGLTNPSPGRWISNFSLTCLVMFFLQQLRQPILPTIGALAKAAEPGDSRVTEDGINCTFARDMDRLGFRSRNQSSLSELLLQFFEFYSQFDFHNRAISLNEGRALSKPDHSAMYIVNPLEQLLNVSKNVSMEECERLRIEVRNAAWVLESEVENVALPVSEGERQEHSWGLLNLFKHPEKPLIRPNMFFKPRMVEVSDLFEQKELTPSPSTPQTPNVRSSTPTSNSTASTSSPITYKSVSVRQQVQGIKTATRTELKQIRGSSTPTKNSRRSSR
;
A
#
# COMPACT_ATOMS: atom_id res chain seq x y z
N MET A 1 4.37 23.45 -43.23
CA MET A 1 2.90 23.56 -43.42
C MET A 1 2.18 22.22 -43.63
N ASN A 2 2.78 21.17 -44.23
CA ASN A 2 2.07 19.92 -44.56
C ASN A 2 1.85 18.91 -43.41
N CYS A 3 2.45 19.10 -42.22
CA CYS A 3 2.18 18.26 -41.04
C CYS A 3 0.96 18.71 -40.20
N LEU A 4 0.48 19.94 -40.37
CA LEU A 4 -0.67 20.47 -39.60
C LEU A 4 -2.03 20.12 -40.24
N MET A 5 -2.07 19.86 -41.54
CA MET A 5 -3.31 19.53 -42.27
C MET A 5 -3.73 18.05 -42.11
N ARG A 6 -2.80 17.12 -41.84
CA ARG A 6 -3.14 15.70 -41.59
C ARG A 6 -3.77 15.46 -40.21
N ARG A 7 -3.54 16.34 -39.23
CA ARG A 7 -4.11 16.22 -37.87
C ARG A 7 -5.59 16.62 -37.80
N SER A 8 -6.11 17.45 -38.71
CA SER A 8 -7.52 17.89 -38.66
C SER A 8 -8.49 16.91 -39.33
N GLN A 9 -8.06 16.14 -40.33
CA GLN A 9 -8.92 15.18 -41.04
C GLN A 9 -9.15 13.87 -40.25
N ASN A 10 -8.16 13.41 -39.47
CA ASN A 10 -8.31 12.20 -38.64
C ASN A 10 -9.17 12.42 -37.38
N LEU A 11 -9.23 13.67 -36.86
CA LEU A 11 -10.11 14.04 -35.74
C LEU A 11 -11.59 14.12 -36.13
N LEU A 12 -11.90 14.29 -37.43
CA LEU A 12 -13.28 14.38 -37.92
C LEU A 12 -13.93 13.00 -38.10
N LEU A 13 -13.14 11.98 -38.45
CA LEU A 13 -13.60 10.60 -38.62
C LEU A 13 -13.94 9.93 -37.28
N TRP A 14 -13.30 10.35 -36.19
CA TRP A 14 -13.54 9.83 -34.84
C TRP A 14 -14.83 10.35 -34.19
N ARG A 15 -15.28 11.55 -34.59
CA ARG A 15 -16.43 12.24 -33.98
C ARG A 15 -17.78 11.60 -34.33
N ASN A 16 -17.84 10.81 -35.41
CA ASN A 16 -19.08 10.22 -35.92
C ASN A 16 -19.38 8.80 -35.41
N SER A 17 -18.49 8.18 -34.63
CA SER A 17 -18.68 6.79 -34.15
C SER A 17 -19.10 6.68 -32.67
N CYS A 18 -19.01 7.75 -31.86
CA CYS A 18 -19.11 7.67 -30.40
C CYS A 18 -20.31 8.38 -29.74
N VAL A 19 -21.44 8.55 -30.41
CA VAL A 19 -22.63 9.16 -29.78
C VAL A 19 -23.85 8.27 -29.91
N LYS A 20 -24.13 7.48 -28.85
CA LYS A 20 -25.49 7.17 -28.39
C LYS A 20 -25.46 6.49 -27.00
N HIS A 21 -26.32 7.00 -26.13
CA HIS A 21 -26.76 6.48 -24.82
C HIS A 21 -26.03 6.97 -23.55
N ARG A 22 -26.65 7.96 -22.88
CA ARG A 22 -26.65 8.12 -21.42
C ARG A 22 -28.10 8.16 -20.95
N SER A 23 -28.42 7.40 -19.91
CA SER A 23 -29.65 7.54 -19.13
C SER A 23 -29.31 7.67 -17.64
N THR A 24 -30.15 8.45 -16.98
CA THR A 24 -30.14 8.97 -15.60
C THR A 24 -30.63 7.95 -14.58
N ASP A 25 -30.30 8.14 -13.30
CA ASP A 25 -31.29 8.07 -12.19
C ASP A 25 -30.76 8.59 -10.83
N ALA A 26 -31.70 9.01 -9.98
CA ALA A 26 -31.56 9.94 -8.86
C ALA A 26 -31.81 9.33 -7.47
N ALA A 27 -31.34 10.04 -6.41
CA ALA A 27 -32.06 10.41 -5.17
C ALA A 27 -31.21 10.47 -3.86
N SER A 28 -31.01 11.71 -3.38
CA SER A 28 -31.09 12.21 -1.99
C SER A 28 -30.20 11.70 -0.83
N ALA A 29 -29.13 12.46 -0.54
CA ALA A 29 -28.65 12.84 0.80
C ALA A 29 -27.67 14.02 0.60
N ASN A 30 -27.93 15.18 1.23
CA ASN A 30 -27.31 16.50 0.97
C ASN A 30 -26.00 16.47 0.15
N ARG A 31 -26.17 16.58 -1.17
CA ARG A 31 -25.12 16.31 -2.17
C ARG A 31 -24.47 17.64 -2.57
N ASN A 32 -23.14 17.69 -2.67
CA ASN A 32 -22.49 18.72 -3.49
C ASN A 32 -23.10 18.67 -4.91
N ALA A 33 -23.04 19.75 -5.69
CA ALA A 33 -23.77 19.92 -6.96
C ALA A 33 -23.60 18.78 -8.00
N ALA A 34 -22.64 17.86 -7.80
CA ALA A 34 -22.36 16.68 -8.60
C ALA A 34 -22.64 15.31 -7.95
N GLY A 35 -23.25 15.21 -6.76
CA GLY A 35 -23.60 13.92 -6.13
C GLY A 35 -22.48 13.18 -5.40
N LYS A 36 -21.35 13.84 -5.12
CA LYS A 36 -20.13 13.23 -4.55
C LYS A 36 -19.98 13.59 -3.07
N LEU A 37 -19.64 12.59 -2.24
CA LEU A 37 -19.35 12.78 -0.82
C LEU A 37 -17.98 13.45 -0.65
N SER A 38 -17.89 14.42 0.27
CA SER A 38 -16.59 14.95 0.71
C SER A 38 -15.75 13.86 1.37
N TYR A 39 -14.44 14.08 1.48
CA TYR A 39 -13.55 13.11 2.11
C TYR A 39 -13.93 12.83 3.56
N GLU A 40 -14.21 13.88 4.34
CA GLU A 40 -14.59 13.75 5.76
C GLU A 40 -15.93 13.00 5.92
N GLU A 41 -16.92 13.27 5.06
CA GLU A 41 -18.19 12.53 5.04
C GLU A 41 -17.98 11.06 4.68
N PHE A 42 -17.13 10.77 3.69
CA PHE A 42 -16.78 9.41 3.31
C PHE A 42 -16.13 8.66 4.49
N ILE A 43 -15.12 9.23 5.13
CA ILE A 43 -14.46 8.62 6.30
C ILE A 43 -15.47 8.41 7.44
N GLY A 44 -16.28 9.43 7.76
CA GLY A 44 -17.27 9.35 8.83
C GLY A 44 -18.37 8.33 8.56
N HIS A 45 -18.81 8.20 7.30
CA HIS A 45 -19.75 7.17 6.88
C HIS A 45 -19.17 5.77 7.10
N GLN A 46 -17.95 5.50 6.60
CA GLN A 46 -17.33 4.19 6.74
C GLN A 46 -17.03 3.82 8.21
N GLN A 47 -16.66 4.81 9.05
CA GLN A 47 -16.48 4.59 10.49
C GLN A 47 -17.79 4.19 11.18
N LYS A 48 -18.89 4.89 10.89
CA LYS A 48 -20.21 4.53 11.44
C LYS A 48 -20.65 3.15 10.99
N GLN A 49 -20.39 2.78 9.73
CA GLN A 49 -20.66 1.43 9.24
C GLN A 49 -19.84 0.38 9.99
N ALA A 50 -18.55 0.60 10.21
CA ALA A 50 -17.72 -0.33 10.98
C ALA A 50 -18.22 -0.48 12.43
N GLN A 51 -18.62 0.61 13.08
CA GLN A 51 -19.15 0.59 14.47
C GLN A 51 -20.44 -0.19 14.65
N ARG A 52 -21.21 -0.38 13.57
CA ARG A 52 -22.44 -1.18 13.56
C ARG A 52 -22.29 -2.49 12.80
N SER A 53 -21.06 -2.93 12.54
CA SER A 53 -20.80 -4.19 11.84
C SER A 53 -20.09 -5.20 12.74
N ILE A 54 -20.38 -6.47 12.52
CA ILE A 54 -19.67 -7.61 13.12
C ILE A 54 -19.16 -8.54 12.02
N ILE A 55 -18.11 -9.30 12.31
CA ILE A 55 -17.60 -10.36 11.45
C ILE A 55 -17.81 -11.69 12.15
N VAL A 56 -18.46 -12.62 11.47
CA VAL A 56 -18.74 -13.94 12.02
C VAL A 56 -18.12 -15.01 11.13
N GLN A 57 -17.20 -15.79 11.69
CA GLN A 57 -16.68 -16.99 11.05
C GLN A 57 -17.76 -18.06 11.00
N VAL A 58 -17.93 -18.66 9.83
CA VAL A 58 -18.93 -19.70 9.54
C VAL A 58 -18.25 -20.90 8.86
N SER A 59 -18.92 -22.04 8.82
CA SER A 59 -18.38 -23.23 8.14
C SER A 59 -18.42 -23.11 6.61
N SER A 60 -19.40 -22.39 6.06
CA SER A 60 -19.49 -22.10 4.63
C SER A 60 -20.46 -20.95 4.37
N GLU A 61 -20.50 -20.44 3.14
CA GLU A 61 -21.53 -19.50 2.68
C GLU A 61 -22.96 -20.00 2.97
N LYS A 62 -23.19 -21.32 2.91
CA LYS A 62 -24.51 -21.94 3.14
C LYS A 62 -25.02 -21.80 4.58
N SER A 63 -24.16 -21.41 5.52
CA SER A 63 -24.53 -21.15 6.92
C SER A 63 -25.25 -19.80 7.09
N TYR A 64 -25.25 -18.94 6.06
CA TYR A 64 -25.81 -17.60 6.14
C TYR A 64 -27.29 -17.54 6.57
N PRO A 65 -28.22 -18.38 6.07
CA PRO A 65 -29.62 -18.33 6.52
C PRO A 65 -29.79 -18.58 8.02
N GLU A 66 -29.03 -19.52 8.58
CA GLU A 66 -29.07 -19.83 10.01
C GLU A 66 -28.44 -18.70 10.82
N LEU A 67 -27.29 -18.20 10.37
CA LEU A 67 -26.62 -17.04 10.99
C LEU A 67 -27.52 -15.80 10.99
N TYR A 68 -28.15 -15.47 9.86
CA TYR A 68 -29.05 -14.33 9.73
C TYR A 68 -30.19 -14.43 10.74
N ASN A 69 -30.92 -15.56 10.75
CA ASN A 69 -32.02 -15.78 11.69
C ASN A 69 -31.58 -15.68 13.16
N TYR A 70 -30.37 -16.19 13.49
CA TYR A 70 -29.82 -16.04 14.82
C TYR A 70 -29.53 -14.57 15.14
N CYS A 71 -28.81 -13.87 14.27
CA CYS A 71 -28.33 -12.50 14.46
C CYS A 71 -29.44 -11.44 14.40
N SER A 72 -30.56 -11.71 13.70
CA SER A 72 -31.72 -10.81 13.64
C SER A 72 -32.41 -10.61 14.99
N ARG A 73 -32.16 -11.47 15.99
CA ARG A 73 -32.68 -11.27 17.36
C ARG A 73 -32.10 -10.04 18.06
N PHE A 74 -30.90 -9.59 17.64
CA PHE A 74 -30.18 -8.48 18.27
C PHE A 74 -30.51 -7.14 17.62
N GLY A 75 -31.11 -7.14 16.42
CA GLY A 75 -31.43 -5.93 15.68
C GLY A 75 -31.66 -6.15 14.20
N SER A 76 -31.98 -5.07 13.50
CA SER A 76 -32.20 -5.08 12.05
C SER A 76 -30.88 -5.14 11.28
N ILE A 77 -30.72 -6.12 10.39
CA ILE A 77 -29.54 -6.31 9.54
C ILE A 77 -29.79 -5.60 8.20
N LEU A 78 -28.97 -4.59 7.89
CA LEU A 78 -29.04 -3.81 6.65
C LEU A 78 -28.38 -4.51 5.46
N GLY A 79 -27.35 -5.32 5.71
CA GLY A 79 -26.59 -5.98 4.66
C GLY A 79 -25.67 -7.06 5.20
N ALA A 80 -25.38 -8.04 4.36
CA ALA A 80 -24.52 -9.16 4.69
C ALA A 80 -23.55 -9.45 3.54
N HIS A 81 -22.27 -9.66 3.85
CA HIS A 81 -21.21 -9.86 2.86
C HIS A 81 -20.35 -11.06 3.22
N HIS A 82 -20.29 -12.06 2.34
CA HIS A 82 -19.46 -13.24 2.51
C HIS A 82 -18.09 -13.06 1.86
N TYR A 83 -17.03 -13.50 2.53
CA TYR A 83 -15.67 -13.60 1.99
C TYR A 83 -14.92 -14.81 2.56
N CYS A 84 -13.85 -15.19 1.86
CA CYS A 84 -12.97 -16.27 2.29
C CYS A 84 -11.54 -15.76 2.51
N VAL A 85 -10.90 -16.25 3.57
CA VAL A 85 -9.44 -16.17 3.76
C VAL A 85 -8.86 -17.53 3.39
N ARG A 86 -7.87 -17.54 2.49
CA ARG A 86 -7.31 -18.79 1.94
C ARG A 86 -5.89 -18.98 2.45
N GLN A 87 -5.75 -19.83 3.45
CA GLN A 87 -4.45 -20.35 3.90
C GLN A 87 -4.32 -21.81 3.43
N ASP A 88 -4.30 -22.78 4.34
CA ASP A 88 -4.33 -24.21 4.01
C ASP A 88 -5.73 -24.69 3.60
N GLU A 89 -6.76 -24.26 4.35
CA GLU A 89 -8.17 -24.42 4.02
C GLU A 89 -8.84 -23.04 3.86
N ALA A 90 -9.96 -23.01 3.13
CA ALA A 90 -10.73 -21.79 2.97
C ALA A 90 -11.56 -21.52 4.24
N LEU A 91 -11.18 -20.47 4.98
CA LEU A 91 -11.94 -19.99 6.12
C LEU A 91 -13.03 -19.03 5.65
N HIS A 92 -14.29 -19.31 6.01
CA HIS A 92 -15.44 -18.54 5.57
C HIS A 92 -15.88 -17.52 6.64
N TYR A 93 -16.15 -16.29 6.20
CA TYR A 93 -16.58 -15.20 7.06
C TYR A 93 -17.79 -14.48 6.45
N VAL A 94 -18.68 -13.99 7.32
CA VAL A 94 -19.79 -13.12 6.95
C VAL A 94 -19.72 -11.84 7.77
N LEU A 95 -19.60 -10.71 7.08
CA LEU A 95 -19.78 -9.38 7.67
C LEU A 95 -21.28 -9.08 7.71
N LEU A 96 -21.81 -8.74 8.89
CA LEU A 96 -23.19 -8.30 9.09
C LEU A 96 -23.19 -6.83 9.52
N GLU A 97 -23.88 -5.98 8.76
CA GLU A 97 -24.11 -4.57 9.10
C GLU A 97 -25.50 -4.42 9.75
N TYR A 98 -25.54 -3.97 11.00
CA TYR A 98 -26.77 -3.64 11.71
C TYR A 98 -27.23 -2.20 11.43
N SER A 99 -28.46 -1.88 11.81
CA SER A 99 -28.99 -0.52 11.65
C SER A 99 -28.33 0.48 12.60
N THR A 100 -28.02 0.06 13.82
CA THR A 100 -27.36 0.87 14.85
C THR A 100 -26.14 0.18 15.48
N SER A 101 -25.22 0.97 16.05
CA SER A 101 -24.07 0.44 16.79
C SER A 101 -24.45 -0.29 18.07
N GLY A 102 -25.58 0.08 18.69
CA GLY A 102 -26.12 -0.59 19.88
C GLY A 102 -26.57 -2.02 19.61
N GLU A 103 -27.20 -2.27 18.46
CA GLU A 103 -27.59 -3.63 18.03
C GLU A 103 -26.36 -4.51 17.77
N ALA A 104 -25.34 -3.96 17.09
CA ALA A 104 -24.07 -4.66 16.90
C ALA A 104 -23.36 -4.97 18.23
N ALA A 105 -23.37 -4.02 19.17
CA ALA A 105 -22.84 -4.22 20.51
C ALA A 105 -23.62 -5.33 21.26
N ALA A 106 -24.94 -5.36 21.17
CA ALA A 106 -25.76 -6.42 21.78
C ALA A 106 -25.43 -7.81 21.21
N ALA A 107 -25.16 -7.91 19.90
CA ALA A 107 -24.70 -9.14 19.29
C ALA A 107 -23.32 -9.56 19.82
N ILE A 108 -22.37 -8.62 19.93
CA ILE A 108 -21.04 -8.87 20.50
C ILE A 108 -21.13 -9.29 21.98
N ASP A 109 -21.97 -8.63 22.77
CA ASP A 109 -22.12 -8.86 24.21
C ASP A 109 -22.82 -10.19 24.53
N SER A 110 -23.57 -10.73 23.57
CA SER A 110 -24.09 -12.10 23.65
C SER A 110 -23.02 -13.19 23.45
N GLY A 111 -21.84 -12.80 22.99
CA GLY A 111 -20.71 -13.69 22.73
C GLY A 111 -20.21 -14.36 24.00
N VAL A 112 -19.95 -15.66 23.92
CA VAL A 112 -19.41 -16.46 25.02
C VAL A 112 -17.96 -16.83 24.78
N SER A 113 -17.14 -16.76 25.84
CA SER A 113 -15.76 -17.25 25.79
C SER A 113 -15.77 -18.76 25.53
N ASN A 114 -14.84 -19.24 24.70
CA ASN A 114 -14.72 -20.67 24.47
C ASN A 114 -13.98 -21.32 25.64
N GLY A 115 -14.69 -22.07 26.49
CA GLY A 115 -14.10 -22.74 27.65
C GLY A 115 -13.03 -23.77 27.29
N ASP A 116 -13.05 -24.29 26.05
CA ASP A 116 -12.11 -25.30 25.56
C ASP A 116 -10.83 -24.69 24.94
N LEU A 117 -10.82 -23.39 24.63
CA LEU A 117 -9.65 -22.70 24.08
C LEU A 117 -8.96 -21.90 25.18
N CYS A 118 -7.70 -22.21 25.45
CA CYS A 118 -6.82 -21.42 26.33
C CYS A 118 -6.35 -20.13 25.62
N GLY A 119 -7.29 -19.22 25.35
CA GLY A 119 -7.02 -17.94 24.69
C GLY A 119 -7.22 -16.73 25.62
N VAL A 120 -6.71 -15.56 25.22
CA VAL A 120 -6.97 -14.31 25.94
C VAL A 120 -8.42 -13.88 25.70
N PRO A 121 -9.24 -13.65 26.75
CA PRO A 121 -10.66 -13.33 26.60
C PRO A 121 -10.88 -11.85 26.20
N VAL A 122 -10.52 -11.50 24.97
CA VAL A 122 -10.69 -10.13 24.44
C VAL A 122 -12.04 -9.98 23.76
N ARG A 123 -12.81 -8.96 24.19
CA ARG A 123 -14.05 -8.55 23.52
C ARG A 123 -13.72 -7.98 22.15
N SER A 124 -14.36 -8.49 21.10
CA SER A 124 -14.03 -8.15 19.71
C SER A 124 -15.24 -8.25 18.79
N PRO A 125 -15.32 -7.47 17.68
CA PRO A 125 -16.34 -7.66 16.66
C PRO A 125 -16.15 -8.93 15.82
N PHE A 126 -15.06 -9.68 16.04
CA PHE A 126 -14.78 -10.97 15.41
C PHE A 126 -15.34 -12.11 16.27
N LEU A 127 -16.31 -12.83 15.72
CA LEU A 127 -17.05 -13.89 16.39
C LEU A 127 -16.98 -15.19 15.58
N TRP A 128 -17.27 -16.31 16.22
CA TRP A 128 -17.45 -17.61 15.55
C TRP A 128 -18.87 -18.12 15.80
N PHE A 129 -19.58 -18.45 14.72
CA PHE A 129 -20.86 -19.14 14.79
C PHE A 129 -20.68 -20.64 14.99
N ARG A 130 -20.93 -21.11 16.21
CA ARG A 130 -20.84 -22.53 16.57
C ARG A 130 -22.08 -23.30 16.14
N ALA A 131 -21.90 -24.54 15.72
CA ALA A 131 -23.01 -25.45 15.52
C ALA A 131 -23.74 -25.69 16.86
N PRO A 132 -25.08 -25.87 16.85
CA PRO A 132 -25.81 -26.25 18.05
C PRO A 132 -25.29 -27.59 18.61
N PRO A 133 -25.34 -27.80 19.94
CA PRO A 133 -24.92 -29.06 20.55
C PRO A 133 -25.65 -30.26 19.95
N ALA A 134 -24.93 -31.37 19.76
CA ALA A 134 -25.50 -32.61 19.24
C ALA A 134 -26.69 -33.04 20.12
N GLY A 135 -27.89 -33.14 19.53
CA GLY A 135 -29.13 -33.48 20.24
C GLY A 135 -30.08 -32.31 20.54
N SER A 136 -29.66 -31.06 20.33
CA SER A 136 -30.59 -29.94 20.32
C SER A 136 -31.49 -30.03 19.08
N LYS A 137 -32.82 -30.04 19.26
CA LYS A 137 -33.75 -29.95 18.13
C LYS A 137 -33.38 -28.71 17.33
N ARG A 138 -33.01 -28.84 16.05
CA ARG A 138 -32.95 -27.70 15.12
C ARG A 138 -34.24 -26.93 15.31
N SER A 139 -34.17 -25.70 15.80
CA SER A 139 -35.36 -24.89 16.01
C SER A 139 -36.11 -24.81 14.68
N PRO A 140 -37.34 -25.35 14.57
CA PRO A 140 -38.08 -25.37 13.32
C PRO A 140 -38.78 -24.03 13.05
N ASN A 141 -38.32 -22.95 13.66
CA ASN A 141 -38.83 -21.60 13.44
C ASN A 141 -37.83 -20.83 12.58
N LEU A 142 -37.63 -21.28 11.35
CA LEU A 142 -37.33 -20.36 10.25
C LEU A 142 -38.45 -19.32 10.25
N ALA A 143 -38.09 -18.04 10.28
CA ALA A 143 -39.07 -16.96 10.22
C ALA A 143 -40.06 -17.18 9.05
N PRO A 144 -41.33 -16.78 9.22
CA PRO A 144 -42.40 -17.12 8.29
C PRO A 144 -42.17 -16.43 6.94
N SER A 145 -42.16 -17.22 5.86
CA SER A 145 -42.54 -16.84 4.48
C SER A 145 -42.17 -15.41 3.99
N GLY A 146 -41.03 -14.88 4.42
CA GLY A 146 -40.41 -13.67 3.89
C GLY A 146 -39.13 -14.09 3.17
N THR A 147 -38.88 -13.52 1.99
CA THR A 147 -37.66 -13.79 1.23
C THR A 147 -36.45 -13.38 2.08
N LEU A 148 -35.65 -14.35 2.54
CA LEU A 148 -34.37 -14.10 3.20
C LEU A 148 -33.55 -13.12 2.33
N PRO A 149 -33.05 -12.00 2.88
CA PRO A 149 -32.22 -11.08 2.12
C PRO A 149 -30.98 -11.82 1.59
N ALA A 150 -30.70 -11.73 0.30
CA ALA A 150 -29.52 -12.36 -0.29
C ALA A 150 -28.23 -11.72 0.23
N LEU A 151 -27.13 -12.46 0.19
CA LEU A 151 -25.81 -11.90 0.44
C LEU A 151 -25.49 -10.83 -0.62
N ASN A 152 -25.05 -9.66 -0.17
CA ASN A 152 -24.64 -8.55 -1.04
C ASN A 152 -23.38 -8.90 -1.86
N ALA A 153 -22.55 -9.80 -1.34
CA ALA A 153 -21.38 -10.34 -2.01
C ALA A 153 -21.12 -11.76 -1.54
N ILE A 154 -20.70 -12.62 -2.47
CA ILE A 154 -20.22 -13.98 -2.21
C ILE A 154 -18.75 -14.02 -2.59
N ASP A 155 -17.88 -14.40 -1.64
CA ASP A 155 -16.43 -14.43 -1.82
C ASP A 155 -15.89 -13.05 -2.25
N GLY A 156 -16.42 -11.98 -1.63
CA GLY A 156 -16.13 -10.60 -2.02
C GLY A 156 -14.69 -10.16 -1.77
N GLY A 157 -13.89 -10.96 -1.05
CA GLY A 157 -12.45 -10.74 -0.88
C GLY A 157 -11.61 -11.22 -2.07
N ARG A 158 -12.18 -12.00 -3.00
CA ARG A 158 -11.43 -12.61 -4.10
C ARG A 158 -10.89 -11.56 -5.07
N VAL A 159 -9.58 -11.56 -5.24
CA VAL A 159 -8.92 -10.82 -6.32
C VAL A 159 -9.15 -11.56 -7.63
N MET A 160 -9.53 -10.84 -8.69
CA MET A 160 -9.70 -11.44 -10.02
C MET A 160 -8.37 -11.96 -10.55
N GLU A 161 -8.37 -13.19 -11.04
CA GLU A 161 -7.19 -13.82 -11.64
C GLU A 161 -6.70 -13.03 -12.86
N SER A 162 -5.38 -12.96 -13.04
CA SER A 162 -4.78 -12.17 -14.12
C SER A 162 -5.25 -12.65 -15.50
N SER A 163 -5.40 -13.97 -15.71
CA SER A 163 -5.88 -14.53 -16.98
C SER A 163 -7.33 -14.11 -17.28
N GLN A 164 -8.21 -14.16 -16.28
CA GLN A 164 -9.60 -13.76 -16.40
C GLN A 164 -9.73 -12.26 -16.69
N LEU A 165 -8.95 -11.43 -15.98
CA LEU A 165 -8.92 -9.99 -16.21
C LEU A 165 -8.46 -9.65 -17.64
N LEU A 166 -7.39 -10.31 -18.12
CA LEU A 166 -6.89 -10.09 -19.47
C LEU A 166 -7.90 -10.55 -20.54
N ALA A 167 -8.61 -11.65 -20.32
CA ALA A 167 -9.68 -12.11 -21.22
C ALA A 167 -10.85 -11.10 -21.27
N LEU A 168 -11.25 -10.56 -20.13
CA LEU A 168 -12.30 -9.55 -20.03
C LEU A 168 -11.90 -8.25 -20.73
N VAL A 169 -10.65 -7.80 -20.55
CA VAL A 169 -10.10 -6.63 -21.25
C VAL A 169 -9.98 -6.88 -22.76
N ARG A 170 -9.66 -8.11 -23.19
CA ARG A 170 -9.61 -8.48 -24.61
C ARG A 170 -10.95 -8.30 -25.32
N GLY A 171 -12.04 -8.64 -24.64
CA GLY A 171 -13.40 -8.57 -25.18
C GLY A 171 -14.02 -7.17 -25.25
N ALA A 172 -13.31 -6.12 -24.84
CA ALA A 172 -13.78 -4.74 -24.94
C ALA A 172 -13.90 -4.26 -26.40
N GLN A 173 -14.64 -3.18 -26.64
CA GLN A 173 -14.83 -2.58 -27.96
C GLN A 173 -13.86 -1.42 -28.25
N SER A 174 -13.28 -0.82 -27.21
CA SER A 174 -12.34 0.31 -27.33
C SER A 174 -11.30 0.30 -26.20
N ILE A 175 -10.19 1.01 -26.39
CA ILE A 175 -9.18 1.23 -25.32
C ILE A 175 -9.82 1.94 -24.12
N ASP A 176 -10.73 2.88 -24.36
CA ASP A 176 -11.50 3.54 -23.30
C ASP A 176 -12.26 2.53 -22.43
N GLU A 177 -12.96 1.58 -23.06
CA GLU A 177 -13.64 0.51 -22.36
C GLU A 177 -12.65 -0.43 -21.65
N GLN A 178 -11.51 -0.77 -22.26
CA GLN A 178 -10.45 -1.55 -21.62
C GLN A 178 -9.96 -0.89 -20.32
N VAL A 179 -9.70 0.42 -20.35
CA VAL A 179 -9.28 1.22 -19.20
C VAL A 179 -10.35 1.20 -18.10
N LEU A 180 -11.62 1.37 -18.47
CA LEU A 180 -12.74 1.35 -17.53
C LEU A 180 -12.96 -0.04 -16.91
N LEU A 181 -12.88 -1.10 -17.71
CA LEU A 181 -13.02 -2.48 -17.25
C LEU A 181 -11.86 -2.89 -16.32
N LEU A 182 -10.63 -2.50 -16.65
CA LEU A 182 -9.47 -2.71 -15.79
C LEU A 182 -9.68 -2.03 -14.44
N HIS A 183 -10.05 -0.76 -14.42
CA HIS A 183 -10.31 -0.02 -13.19
C HIS A 183 -11.47 -0.64 -12.38
N LYS A 184 -12.59 -0.96 -13.04
CA LYS A 184 -13.79 -1.53 -12.39
C LYS A 184 -13.48 -2.83 -11.64
N HIS A 185 -12.67 -3.71 -12.20
CA HIS A 185 -12.41 -5.05 -11.65
C HIS A 185 -11.14 -5.14 -10.79
N THR A 186 -10.34 -4.07 -10.71
CA THR A 186 -9.13 -4.06 -9.86
C THR A 186 -9.22 -3.08 -8.69
N ARG A 187 -10.06 -2.05 -8.75
CA ARG A 187 -10.27 -1.12 -7.63
C ARG A 187 -10.75 -1.83 -6.36
N LEU A 188 -10.48 -1.24 -5.20
CA LEU A 188 -11.09 -1.67 -3.94
C LEU A 188 -12.62 -1.67 -4.07
N ASN A 189 -13.23 -2.80 -3.72
CA ASN A 189 -14.68 -2.95 -3.68
C ASN A 189 -15.23 -2.53 -2.30
N ASP A 190 -16.56 -2.47 -2.20
CA ASP A 190 -17.26 -2.05 -0.97
C ASP A 190 -16.86 -2.89 0.25
N LEU A 191 -16.81 -4.22 0.11
CA LEU A 191 -16.39 -5.11 1.18
C LEU A 191 -14.94 -4.84 1.62
N GLY A 192 -14.01 -4.70 0.66
CA GLY A 192 -12.61 -4.41 0.95
C GLY A 192 -12.41 -3.10 1.73
N ILE A 193 -13.25 -2.09 1.47
CA ILE A 193 -13.25 -0.84 2.25
C ILE A 193 -13.78 -1.13 3.67
N ARG A 194 -14.91 -1.83 3.80
CA ARG A 194 -15.50 -2.17 5.12
C ARG A 194 -14.55 -2.94 6.02
N LEU A 195 -13.86 -3.96 5.49
CA LEU A 195 -12.87 -4.74 6.23
C LEU A 195 -11.72 -3.87 6.77
N ARG A 196 -11.25 -2.89 5.99
CA ARG A 196 -10.20 -1.96 6.41
C ARG A 196 -10.65 -1.03 7.54
N PHE A 197 -11.88 -0.55 7.50
CA PHE A 197 -12.42 0.26 8.59
C PHE A 197 -12.73 -0.56 9.84
N LEU A 198 -13.04 -1.86 9.71
CA LEU A 198 -13.14 -2.77 10.86
C LEU A 198 -11.78 -3.05 11.51
N ALA A 199 -10.72 -3.24 10.72
CA ALA A 199 -9.36 -3.33 11.27
C ALA A 199 -8.97 -2.07 12.05
N ALA A 200 -9.27 -0.89 11.48
CA ALA A 200 -9.04 0.38 12.16
C ALA A 200 -9.85 0.48 13.47
N LEU A 201 -11.13 0.10 13.43
CA LEU A 201 -11.98 0.10 14.62
C LEU A 201 -11.44 -0.82 15.72
N GLN A 202 -10.92 -2.00 15.38
CA GLN A 202 -10.33 -2.93 16.35
C GLN A 202 -9.14 -2.29 17.08
N VAL A 203 -8.23 -1.63 16.35
CA VAL A 203 -7.09 -0.88 16.93
C VAL A 203 -7.58 0.25 17.82
N GLN A 204 -8.59 1.01 17.38
CA GLN A 204 -9.17 2.10 18.16
C GLN A 204 -9.82 1.60 19.47
N GLN A 205 -10.61 0.54 19.40
CA GLN A 205 -11.30 -0.04 20.55
C GLN A 205 -10.32 -0.65 21.56
N ALA A 206 -9.18 -1.19 21.12
CA ALA A 206 -8.18 -1.78 21.99
C ALA A 206 -7.61 -0.79 23.02
N ILE A 207 -7.60 0.51 22.69
CA ILE A 207 -6.99 1.54 23.52
C ILE A 207 -7.99 2.54 24.11
N SER A 208 -9.28 2.45 23.74
CA SER A 208 -10.30 3.44 24.07
C SER A 208 -10.58 3.58 25.57
N GLY A 209 -10.29 2.53 26.36
CA GLY A 209 -10.42 2.59 27.82
C GLY A 209 -9.48 3.60 28.47
N MET A 210 -8.23 3.69 27.98
CA MET A 210 -7.24 4.65 28.48
C MET A 210 -7.23 5.95 27.67
N PHE A 211 -7.56 5.87 26.38
CA PHE A 211 -7.60 7.02 25.47
C PHE A 211 -8.98 7.10 24.77
N PRO A 212 -10.03 7.60 25.46
CA PRO A 212 -11.40 7.61 24.95
C PRO A 212 -11.58 8.40 23.65
N THR A 213 -10.74 9.40 23.42
CA THR A 213 -10.74 10.26 22.23
C THR A 213 -9.85 9.74 21.11
N ALA A 214 -9.17 8.60 21.31
CA ALA A 214 -8.28 8.09 20.30
C ALA A 214 -9.02 7.65 19.03
N GLN A 215 -8.38 7.90 17.89
CA GLN A 215 -8.89 7.54 16.58
C GLN A 215 -7.83 6.78 15.80
N ALA A 216 -8.17 5.59 15.34
CA ALA A 216 -7.40 4.87 14.33
C ALA A 216 -8.09 5.05 12.99
N GLN A 217 -7.40 5.60 12.00
CA GLN A 217 -8.00 5.96 10.72
C GLN A 217 -7.19 5.40 9.56
N PRO A 218 -7.85 4.77 8.57
CA PRO A 218 -7.20 4.41 7.31
C PRO A 218 -6.70 5.65 6.58
N PHE A 219 -5.52 5.56 6.01
CA PHE A 219 -5.00 6.50 5.02
C PHE A 219 -4.37 5.76 3.84
N GLY A 220 -3.71 6.49 2.95
CA GLY A 220 -3.02 5.93 1.80
C GLY A 220 -3.99 5.32 0.80
N SER A 221 -3.59 4.18 0.25
CA SER A 221 -4.31 3.51 -0.84
C SER A 221 -5.74 3.09 -0.47
N SER A 222 -6.01 2.90 0.82
CA SER A 222 -7.32 2.47 1.33
C SER A 222 -8.43 3.50 1.14
N VAL A 223 -8.09 4.81 1.09
CA VAL A 223 -9.07 5.90 1.10
C VAL A 223 -8.79 6.99 0.07
N ASN A 224 -7.61 7.02 -0.55
CA ASN A 224 -7.26 8.03 -1.54
C ASN A 224 -7.93 7.85 -2.92
N GLY A 225 -8.76 6.82 -3.10
CA GLY A 225 -9.44 6.52 -4.36
C GLY A 225 -8.58 5.82 -5.42
N PHE A 226 -7.33 5.46 -5.10
CA PHE A 226 -6.40 4.75 -5.98
C PHE A 226 -5.99 3.36 -5.46
N GLY A 227 -6.71 2.82 -4.46
CA GLY A 227 -6.48 1.48 -3.92
C GLY A 227 -7.00 0.38 -4.84
N LYS A 228 -6.20 -0.68 -4.98
CA LYS A 228 -6.60 -1.91 -5.67
C LYS A 228 -6.91 -3.01 -4.65
N MET A 229 -7.70 -4.02 -5.03
CA MET A 229 -7.86 -5.23 -4.20
C MET A 229 -6.49 -5.84 -3.86
N GLY A 230 -6.32 -6.22 -2.59
CA GLY A 230 -5.05 -6.74 -2.05
C GLY A 230 -3.97 -5.69 -1.75
N CYS A 231 -4.28 -4.38 -1.73
CA CYS A 231 -3.33 -3.38 -1.26
C CYS A 231 -3.24 -3.35 0.27
N ASP A 232 -2.09 -2.94 0.81
CA ASP A 232 -1.87 -2.77 2.25
C ASP A 232 -2.86 -1.76 2.85
N LEU A 233 -3.10 -1.89 4.16
CA LEU A 233 -3.85 -0.95 4.97
C LEU A 233 -2.89 -0.09 5.79
N ASP A 234 -2.75 1.17 5.42
CA ASP A 234 -2.03 2.15 6.23
C ASP A 234 -2.98 2.76 7.28
N LEU A 235 -2.60 2.69 8.56
CA LEU A 235 -3.36 3.25 9.68
C LEU A 235 -2.58 4.36 10.38
N ILE A 236 -3.27 5.45 10.72
CA ILE A 236 -2.77 6.46 11.66
C ILE A 236 -3.54 6.38 12.97
N LEU A 237 -2.82 6.34 14.08
CA LEU A 237 -3.38 6.39 15.43
C LEU A 237 -3.13 7.77 16.05
N ARG A 238 -4.20 8.44 16.44
CA ARG A 238 -4.17 9.79 17.04
C ARG A 238 -4.92 9.78 18.36
N PHE A 239 -4.45 10.53 19.36
CA PHE A 239 -5.12 10.64 20.66
C PHE A 239 -6.05 11.84 20.78
N ASN A 240 -5.82 12.87 19.96
CA ASN A 240 -6.58 14.11 20.01
C ASN A 240 -7.52 14.22 18.81
N ASP A 241 -8.65 14.88 19.02
CA ASP A 241 -9.66 15.22 18.01
C ASP A 241 -9.20 16.41 17.13
N ASP A 242 -7.91 16.46 16.79
CA ASP A 242 -7.28 17.50 15.95
C ASP A 242 -7.63 17.32 14.46
N THR A 243 -8.87 16.94 14.15
CA THR A 243 -9.45 17.11 12.81
C THR A 243 -9.86 18.55 12.61
N GLY A 244 -8.92 19.51 12.69
CA GLY A 244 -9.01 20.87 12.13
C GLY A 244 -10.29 21.68 12.40
N SER A 245 -11.12 21.21 13.32
CA SER A 245 -12.36 21.78 13.74
C SER A 245 -12.01 22.27 15.12
N GLN A 246 -11.51 23.50 15.20
CA GLN A 246 -12.04 24.36 16.24
C GLN A 246 -13.56 24.36 16.00
N LYS A 247 -14.25 23.35 16.55
CA LYS A 247 -15.69 23.40 16.70
C LYS A 247 -15.90 24.67 17.50
N GLY A 248 -16.31 25.73 16.81
CA GLY A 248 -16.88 26.95 17.40
C GLY A 248 -18.21 26.63 18.07
N LEU A 249 -18.25 25.55 18.84
CA LEU A 249 -19.32 25.23 19.76
C LEU A 249 -18.94 25.89 21.07
N ALA A 250 -19.79 26.85 21.44
CA ALA A 250 -19.78 27.66 22.63
C ALA A 250 -18.91 27.09 23.75
N VAL A 251 -17.92 27.87 24.13
CA VAL A 251 -17.12 27.68 25.34
C VAL A 251 -18.09 27.55 26.51
N SER A 252 -18.48 26.32 26.83
CA SER A 252 -18.72 25.94 28.21
C SER A 252 -17.46 26.34 28.96
N GLU A 253 -17.59 27.11 30.04
CA GLU A 253 -16.44 27.62 30.80
C GLU A 253 -15.38 26.52 30.90
N PRO A 254 -14.14 26.77 30.43
CA PRO A 254 -13.12 25.73 30.39
C PRO A 254 -12.95 25.19 31.80
N SER A 255 -13.18 23.88 31.96
CA SER A 255 -13.04 23.22 33.25
C SER A 255 -11.68 23.55 33.85
N ARG A 256 -11.67 24.04 35.09
CA ARG A 256 -10.43 24.27 35.85
C ARG A 256 -9.79 22.97 36.33
N LEU A 257 -10.49 21.84 36.19
CA LEU A 257 -9.99 20.50 36.50
C LEU A 257 -9.24 19.98 35.27
N VAL A 258 -7.91 19.88 35.40
CA VAL A 258 -7.00 19.38 34.37
C VAL A 258 -6.46 18.02 34.84
N PHE A 259 -6.45 17.02 33.96
CA PHE A 259 -5.86 15.72 34.28
C PHE A 259 -4.36 15.86 34.53
N HIS A 260 -3.83 15.16 35.55
CA HIS A 260 -2.39 14.99 35.68
C HIS A 260 -1.86 14.21 34.47
N THR A 261 -0.92 14.80 33.75
CA THR A 261 -0.23 14.14 32.63
C THR A 261 1.17 13.73 33.06
N LYS A 262 1.65 12.60 32.52
CA LYS A 262 3.03 12.17 32.76
C LYS A 262 3.97 13.07 31.96
N GLU A 263 4.95 13.65 32.63
CA GLU A 263 5.91 14.55 32.01
C GLU A 263 6.79 13.82 30.98
N ASN A 264 6.97 14.43 29.80
CA ASN A 264 7.72 13.86 28.69
C ASN A 264 9.21 14.21 28.85
N LEU A 265 9.98 13.30 29.44
CA LEU A 265 11.41 13.50 29.69
C LEU A 265 12.32 13.23 28.47
N SER A 266 11.75 12.85 27.32
CA SER A 266 12.48 12.53 26.09
C SER A 266 12.03 13.41 24.92
N ASN A 267 12.82 13.49 23.86
CA ASN A 267 12.37 14.09 22.60
C ASN A 267 11.07 13.40 22.10
N GLY A 268 10.20 14.14 21.39
CA GLY A 268 8.89 13.64 20.95
C GLY A 268 8.97 12.35 20.14
N ARG A 269 10.01 12.21 19.31
CA ARG A 269 10.26 10.99 18.51
C ARG A 269 10.52 9.75 19.37
N SER A 270 11.39 9.84 20.37
CA SER A 270 11.69 8.73 21.29
C SER A 270 10.48 8.32 22.10
N GLN A 271 9.62 9.28 22.44
CA GLN A 271 8.34 8.99 23.06
C GLN A 271 7.40 8.23 22.11
N THR A 272 7.21 8.71 20.88
CA THR A 272 6.40 8.01 19.87
C THR A 272 6.90 6.59 19.66
N GLN A 273 8.22 6.37 19.59
CA GLN A 273 8.80 5.03 19.46
C GLN A 273 8.44 4.12 20.64
N ARG A 274 8.52 4.61 21.89
CA ARG A 274 8.12 3.84 23.08
C ARG A 274 6.63 3.55 23.13
N HIS A 275 5.78 4.52 22.78
CA HIS A 275 4.33 4.30 22.68
C HIS A 275 4.01 3.22 21.63
N MET A 276 4.64 3.31 20.46
CA MET A 276 4.50 2.33 19.38
C MET A 276 5.03 0.95 19.78
N GLU A 277 6.10 0.86 20.56
CA GLU A 277 6.58 -0.41 21.10
C GLU A 277 5.51 -1.08 21.98
N CYS A 278 4.95 -0.33 22.95
CA CYS A 278 3.87 -0.81 23.81
C CYS A 278 2.61 -1.20 23.03
N PHE A 279 2.19 -0.40 22.05
CA PHE A 279 1.06 -0.76 21.20
C PHE A 279 1.37 -2.00 20.36
N GLY A 280 2.58 -2.13 19.84
CA GLY A 280 3.01 -3.32 19.11
C GLY A 280 2.94 -4.59 19.95
N ASP A 281 3.20 -4.51 21.27
CA ASP A 281 3.02 -5.64 22.18
C ASP A 281 1.55 -5.92 22.47
N MET A 282 0.76 -4.88 22.74
CA MET A 282 -0.69 -5.01 22.96
C MET A 282 -1.40 -5.65 21.76
N LEU A 283 -1.11 -5.18 20.54
CA LEU A 283 -1.65 -5.72 19.29
C LEU A 283 -1.29 -7.20 19.14
N HIS A 284 -0.01 -7.54 19.34
CA HIS A 284 0.51 -8.90 19.16
C HIS A 284 -0.01 -9.90 20.21
N LEU A 285 -0.14 -9.47 21.47
CA LEU A 285 -0.43 -10.38 22.57
C LEU A 285 -1.92 -10.55 22.85
N PHE A 286 -2.75 -9.56 22.48
CA PHE A 286 -4.15 -9.52 22.92
C PHE A 286 -5.16 -9.48 21.77
N LEU A 287 -4.86 -8.88 20.62
CA LEU A 287 -5.89 -8.71 19.59
C LEU A 287 -6.06 -9.96 18.72
N PRO A 288 -7.29 -10.49 18.59
CA PRO A 288 -7.54 -11.66 17.76
C PRO A 288 -7.30 -11.37 16.29
N GLY A 289 -6.70 -12.33 15.59
CA GLY A 289 -6.35 -12.24 14.18
C GLY A 289 -5.08 -11.44 13.89
N VAL A 290 -4.44 -10.78 14.87
CA VAL A 290 -3.17 -10.08 14.65
C VAL A 290 -2.01 -11.05 14.74
N CYS A 291 -1.26 -11.21 13.65
CA CYS A 291 -0.07 -12.07 13.58
C CYS A 291 1.09 -11.40 12.81
N HIS A 292 2.25 -12.04 12.80
CA HIS A 292 3.45 -11.56 12.10
C HIS A 292 3.88 -10.11 12.43
N VAL A 293 3.74 -9.69 13.70
CA VAL A 293 4.01 -8.30 14.12
C VAL A 293 5.49 -7.96 14.04
N ARG A 294 5.83 -6.90 13.28
CA ARG A 294 7.18 -6.35 13.10
C ARG A 294 7.21 -4.87 13.48
N ARG A 295 8.08 -4.52 14.44
CA ARG A 295 8.24 -3.14 14.93
C ARG A 295 9.42 -2.48 14.22
N ILE A 296 9.15 -1.58 13.27
CA ILE A 296 10.16 -0.82 12.50
C ILE A 296 10.24 0.60 13.06
N LEU A 297 10.74 0.71 14.29
CA LEU A 297 10.67 1.97 15.05
C LEU A 297 11.76 2.99 14.66
N GLN A 298 12.86 2.53 14.06
CA GLN A 298 14.01 3.39 13.73
C GLN A 298 13.88 4.10 12.37
N ALA A 299 12.90 3.72 11.54
CA ALA A 299 12.63 4.39 10.27
C ALA A 299 12.19 5.84 10.46
N ARG A 300 12.31 6.70 9.43
CA ARG A 300 11.91 8.12 9.49
C ARG A 300 10.51 8.29 10.08
N VAL A 301 9.57 7.47 9.65
CA VAL A 301 8.26 7.29 10.31
C VAL A 301 8.30 5.94 11.02
N PRO A 302 8.23 5.89 12.36
CA PRO A 302 8.09 4.64 13.11
C PRO A 302 6.80 3.91 12.72
N ILE A 303 6.90 2.62 12.36
CA ILE A 303 5.77 1.82 11.88
C ILE A 303 5.73 0.47 12.60
N ILE A 304 4.53 0.00 12.94
CA ILE A 304 4.27 -1.41 13.31
C ILE A 304 3.60 -2.06 12.10
N LYS A 305 4.25 -3.07 11.53
CA LYS A 305 3.66 -3.89 10.45
C LYS A 305 3.09 -5.17 11.04
N TYR A 306 1.92 -5.60 10.60
CA TYR A 306 1.35 -6.89 11.01
C TYR A 306 0.39 -7.42 9.94
N HIS A 307 0.14 -8.73 9.97
CA HIS A 307 -0.91 -9.35 9.18
C HIS A 307 -2.16 -9.53 10.04
N HIS A 308 -3.32 -9.13 9.53
CA HIS A 308 -4.62 -9.41 10.15
C HIS A 308 -5.27 -10.62 9.47
N GLU A 309 -5.14 -11.78 10.11
CA GLU A 309 -5.53 -13.09 9.62
C GLU A 309 -7.00 -13.17 9.20
N HIS A 310 -7.94 -12.75 10.06
CA HIS A 310 -9.38 -12.88 9.77
C HIS A 310 -9.88 -11.94 8.66
N LEU A 311 -9.07 -10.95 8.28
CA LEU A 311 -9.41 -9.95 7.26
C LEU A 311 -8.59 -10.13 5.98
N ASP A 312 -7.54 -10.95 6.04
CA ASP A 312 -6.51 -11.10 5.01
C ASP A 312 -5.89 -9.75 4.57
N LEU A 313 -5.40 -8.97 5.55
CA LEU A 313 -4.82 -7.64 5.31
C LEU A 313 -3.41 -7.52 5.89
N GLU A 314 -2.48 -6.98 5.11
CA GLU A 314 -1.23 -6.40 5.62
C GLU A 314 -1.51 -5.00 6.14
N VAL A 315 -1.12 -4.71 7.39
CA VAL A 315 -1.43 -3.45 8.07
C VAL A 315 -0.16 -2.75 8.54
N ASP A 316 -0.02 -1.48 8.16
CA ASP A 316 1.04 -0.57 8.57
C ASP A 316 0.46 0.48 9.53
N LEU A 317 0.67 0.32 10.83
CA LEU A 317 0.24 1.28 11.85
C LEU A 317 1.34 2.32 12.13
N SER A 318 0.97 3.60 12.15
CA SER A 318 1.84 4.73 12.50
C SER A 318 1.14 5.73 13.42
N MET A 319 1.90 6.57 14.12
CA MET A 319 1.34 7.66 14.95
C MET A 319 1.69 9.07 14.46
N SER A 320 2.66 9.22 13.55
CA SER A 320 3.24 10.53 13.19
C SER A 320 3.17 10.88 11.70
N ASN A 321 2.51 10.07 10.86
CA ASN A 321 2.45 10.30 9.40
C ASN A 321 1.28 11.21 8.98
N LEU A 322 1.15 12.40 9.59
CA LEU A 322 0.06 13.33 9.29
C LEU A 322 0.11 13.87 7.85
N THR A 323 1.32 14.08 7.31
CA THR A 323 1.48 14.49 5.90
C THR A 323 0.92 13.42 4.96
N GLY A 324 1.23 12.14 5.18
CA GLY A 324 0.66 11.04 4.39
C GLY A 324 -0.87 10.95 4.53
N PHE A 325 -1.39 11.21 5.73
CA PHE A 325 -2.81 11.28 6.00
C PHE A 325 -3.50 12.39 5.17
N TYR A 326 -3.04 13.64 5.23
CA TYR A 326 -3.60 14.75 4.44
C TYR A 326 -3.36 14.61 2.94
N MET A 327 -2.26 13.97 2.52
CA MET A 327 -2.02 13.66 1.11
C MET A 327 -3.08 12.69 0.56
N SER A 328 -3.62 11.81 1.41
CA SER A 328 -4.66 10.86 1.02
C SER A 328 -6.00 11.56 0.75
N GLU A 329 -6.33 12.56 1.57
CA GLU A 329 -7.46 13.47 1.34
C GLU A 329 -7.31 14.23 0.02
N LEU A 330 -6.13 14.82 -0.23
CA LEU A 330 -5.86 15.56 -1.47
C LEU A 330 -5.99 14.68 -2.72
N LEU A 331 -5.45 13.46 -2.67
CA LEU A 331 -5.55 12.50 -3.77
C LEU A 331 -6.99 12.01 -3.97
N TYR A 332 -7.76 11.80 -2.89
CA TYR A 332 -9.18 11.49 -2.99
C TYR A 332 -9.91 12.58 -3.76
N MET A 333 -9.70 13.85 -3.40
CA MET A 333 -10.31 14.99 -4.09
C MET A 333 -9.91 15.04 -5.56
N PHE A 334 -8.64 14.86 -5.90
CA PHE A 334 -8.21 14.77 -7.31
C PHE A 334 -8.89 13.65 -8.08
N GLY A 335 -9.08 12.48 -7.46
CA GLY A 335 -9.86 11.39 -8.03
C GLY A 335 -11.34 11.70 -8.24
N GLU A 336 -11.88 12.67 -7.48
CA GLU A 336 -13.26 13.15 -7.61
C GLU A 336 -13.41 14.32 -8.60
N VAL A 337 -12.33 15.00 -9.02
CA VAL A 337 -12.45 16.15 -9.95
C VAL A 337 -13.00 15.71 -11.32
N ASP A 338 -12.48 14.62 -11.88
CA ASP A 338 -12.84 14.14 -13.21
C ASP A 338 -12.85 12.61 -13.26
N PRO A 339 -13.89 11.98 -13.85
CA PRO A 339 -14.03 10.52 -13.86
C PRO A 339 -12.89 9.79 -14.59
N ARG A 340 -12.09 10.48 -15.41
CA ARG A 340 -10.96 9.89 -16.14
C ARG A 340 -9.71 9.71 -15.27
N VAL A 341 -9.60 10.42 -14.15
CA VAL A 341 -8.38 10.46 -13.32
C VAL A 341 -8.02 9.09 -12.75
N ARG A 342 -8.99 8.40 -12.12
CA ARG A 342 -8.77 7.09 -11.50
C ARG A 342 -8.48 6.01 -12.56
N PRO A 343 -9.32 5.81 -13.59
CA PRO A 343 -9.05 4.78 -14.60
C PRO A 343 -7.70 4.95 -15.32
N LEU A 344 -7.33 6.19 -15.65
CA LEU A 344 -6.02 6.48 -16.25
C LEU A 344 -4.88 6.10 -15.30
N THR A 345 -4.97 6.50 -14.03
CA THR A 345 -3.95 6.19 -13.01
C THR A 345 -3.79 4.69 -12.80
N PHE A 346 -4.89 3.92 -12.76
CA PHE A 346 -4.84 2.46 -12.65
C PHE A 346 -4.17 1.81 -13.86
N SER A 347 -4.49 2.28 -15.06
CA SER A 347 -3.93 1.75 -16.30
C SER A 347 -2.42 1.99 -16.38
N ILE A 348 -1.96 3.19 -16.03
CA ILE A 348 -0.54 3.55 -15.99
C ILE A 348 0.19 2.76 -14.90
N ARG A 349 -0.41 2.57 -13.72
CA ARG A 349 0.17 1.71 -12.67
C ARG A 349 0.30 0.25 -13.12
N ARG A 350 -0.71 -0.28 -13.80
CA ARG A 350 -0.66 -1.67 -14.33
C ARG A 350 0.38 -1.80 -15.43
N TRP A 351 0.48 -0.83 -16.34
CA TRP A 351 1.52 -0.77 -17.36
C TRP A 351 2.92 -0.75 -16.72
N ALA A 352 3.17 0.17 -15.77
CA ALA A 352 4.47 0.28 -15.12
C ALA A 352 4.84 -0.99 -14.33
N GLN A 353 3.85 -1.65 -13.72
CA GLN A 353 4.05 -2.97 -13.10
C GLN A 353 4.44 -4.03 -14.14
N SER A 354 3.78 -4.07 -15.29
CA SER A 354 4.03 -5.04 -16.36
C SER A 354 5.40 -4.85 -17.03
N CYS A 355 5.89 -3.60 -17.09
CA CYS A 355 7.25 -3.28 -17.55
C CYS A 355 8.33 -3.51 -16.46
N GLY A 356 7.94 -3.85 -15.23
CA GLY A 356 8.87 -3.97 -14.10
C GLY A 356 9.56 -2.66 -13.71
N LEU A 357 8.85 -1.53 -13.85
CA LEU A 357 9.29 -0.19 -13.38
C LEU A 357 8.95 0.04 -11.91
N THR A 358 7.96 -0.69 -11.40
CA THR A 358 7.57 -0.70 -9.98
C THR A 358 7.88 -2.07 -9.37
N ASN A 359 8.09 -2.11 -8.06
CA ASN A 359 8.33 -3.35 -7.33
C ASN A 359 7.57 -3.32 -5.99
N PRO A 360 6.97 -4.44 -5.54
CA PRO A 360 6.36 -4.53 -4.21
C PRO A 360 7.37 -4.30 -3.08
N SER A 361 8.63 -4.69 -3.28
CA SER A 361 9.69 -4.48 -2.31
C SER A 361 10.30 -3.08 -2.43
N PRO A 362 10.61 -2.39 -1.31
CA PRO A 362 11.33 -1.13 -1.34
C PRO A 362 12.69 -1.25 -2.05
N GLY A 363 13.09 -0.22 -2.77
CA GLY A 363 14.39 -0.19 -3.45
C GLY A 363 14.51 0.91 -4.49
N ARG A 364 15.25 0.63 -5.57
CA ARG A 364 15.62 1.61 -6.61
C ARG A 364 14.52 1.97 -7.62
N TRP A 365 13.38 1.29 -7.54
CA TRP A 365 12.25 1.38 -8.48
C TRP A 365 11.35 2.58 -8.22
N ILE A 366 10.51 2.91 -9.20
CA ILE A 366 9.51 3.97 -9.07
C ILE A 366 8.42 3.49 -8.11
N SER A 367 8.11 4.28 -7.08
CA SER A 367 7.01 3.96 -6.17
C SER A 367 5.64 4.24 -6.81
N ASN A 368 4.60 3.52 -6.41
CA ASN A 368 3.23 3.78 -6.87
C ASN A 368 2.75 5.20 -6.57
N PHE A 369 3.26 5.80 -5.48
CA PHE A 369 3.01 7.20 -5.15
C PHE A 369 3.70 8.14 -6.13
N SER A 370 4.99 7.94 -6.42
CA SER A 370 5.72 8.73 -7.44
C SER A 370 5.03 8.64 -8.80
N LEU A 371 4.63 7.45 -9.22
CA LEU A 371 3.92 7.25 -10.48
C LEU A 371 2.57 7.99 -10.51
N THR A 372 1.82 7.97 -9.40
CA THR A 372 0.59 8.78 -9.29
C THR A 372 0.90 10.27 -9.39
N CYS A 373 1.96 10.76 -8.74
CA CYS A 373 2.39 12.15 -8.89
C CYS A 373 2.71 12.50 -10.36
N LEU A 374 3.34 11.59 -11.11
CA LEU A 374 3.57 11.77 -12.56
C LEU A 374 2.24 11.92 -13.32
N VAL A 375 1.24 11.08 -13.02
CA VAL A 375 -0.09 11.18 -13.66
C VAL A 375 -0.78 12.50 -13.30
N MET A 376 -0.79 12.88 -12.02
CA MET A 376 -1.43 14.13 -11.58
C MET A 376 -0.77 15.35 -12.23
N PHE A 377 0.57 15.39 -12.28
CA PHE A 377 1.30 16.46 -12.94
C PHE A 377 0.98 16.53 -14.44
N PHE A 378 0.97 15.39 -15.14
CA PHE A 378 0.58 15.35 -16.56
C PHE A 378 -0.82 15.95 -16.77
N LEU A 379 -1.80 15.59 -15.94
CA LEU A 379 -3.17 16.10 -16.03
C LEU A 379 -3.28 17.61 -15.74
N GLN A 380 -2.32 18.18 -14.98
CA GLN A 380 -2.18 19.63 -14.78
C GLN A 380 -1.51 20.32 -15.98
N GLN A 381 -0.61 19.64 -16.71
CA GLN A 381 0.12 20.18 -17.86
C GLN A 381 -0.65 20.20 -19.17
N LEU A 382 -1.80 19.52 -19.24
CA LEU A 382 -2.63 19.52 -20.44
C LEU A 382 -3.01 20.95 -20.85
N ARG A 383 -3.05 21.21 -22.16
CA ARG A 383 -3.48 22.51 -22.72
C ARG A 383 -4.82 22.99 -22.15
N GLN A 384 -5.73 22.04 -21.91
CA GLN A 384 -6.91 22.22 -21.08
C GLN A 384 -6.70 21.34 -19.85
N PRO A 385 -6.31 21.89 -18.69
CA PRO A 385 -6.02 21.11 -17.50
C PRO A 385 -7.25 20.32 -17.04
N ILE A 386 -7.02 19.07 -16.65
CA ILE A 386 -8.05 18.24 -16.02
C ILE A 386 -8.03 18.42 -14.50
N LEU A 387 -6.85 18.71 -13.94
CA LEU A 387 -6.66 18.94 -12.50
C LEU A 387 -6.17 20.37 -12.25
N PRO A 388 -6.59 21.01 -11.14
CA PRO A 388 -5.99 22.25 -10.70
C PRO A 388 -4.61 22.00 -10.07
N THR A 389 -3.86 23.08 -9.87
CA THR A 389 -2.61 23.01 -9.10
C THR A 389 -2.91 22.97 -7.61
N ILE A 390 -2.03 22.33 -6.82
CA ILE A 390 -2.19 22.27 -5.37
C ILE A 390 -1.98 23.66 -4.76
N GLY A 391 -1.14 24.51 -5.37
CA GLY A 391 -0.98 25.90 -4.97
C GLY A 391 -2.25 26.73 -5.16
N ALA A 392 -3.08 26.43 -6.16
CA ALA A 392 -4.39 27.08 -6.32
C ALA A 392 -5.35 26.66 -5.20
N LEU A 393 -5.36 25.38 -4.81
CA LEU A 393 -6.14 24.91 -3.66
C LEU A 393 -5.67 25.53 -2.34
N ALA A 394 -4.36 25.65 -2.13
CA ALA A 394 -3.80 26.29 -0.95
C ALA A 394 -4.20 27.78 -0.84
N LYS A 395 -4.25 28.50 -1.98
CA LYS A 395 -4.68 29.90 -2.02
C LYS A 395 -6.18 30.09 -1.79
N ALA A 396 -6.99 29.10 -2.17
CA ALA A 396 -8.44 29.13 -1.98
C ALA A 396 -8.87 28.63 -0.59
N ALA A 397 -7.92 28.22 0.26
CA ALA A 397 -8.22 27.66 1.57
C ALA A 397 -8.73 28.74 2.54
N GLU A 398 -9.74 28.39 3.33
CA GLU A 398 -10.30 29.25 4.38
C GLU A 398 -9.74 28.89 5.77
N PRO A 399 -10.00 29.68 6.82
CA PRO A 399 -9.53 29.35 8.18
C PRO A 399 -9.96 27.95 8.67
N GLY A 400 -11.14 27.46 8.25
CA GLY A 400 -11.60 26.10 8.57
C GLY A 400 -10.85 24.97 7.83
N ASP A 401 -10.11 25.32 6.77
CA ASP A 401 -9.30 24.36 6.02
C ASP A 401 -7.90 24.15 6.61
N SER A 402 -7.54 24.92 7.65
CA SER A 402 -6.21 24.86 8.26
C SER A 402 -5.89 23.44 8.73
N ARG A 403 -4.77 22.90 8.24
CA ARG A 403 -4.18 21.64 8.71
C ARG A 403 -2.68 21.85 8.86
N VAL A 404 -2.20 21.73 10.10
CA VAL A 404 -0.77 21.88 10.42
C VAL A 404 -0.36 20.67 11.25
N THR A 405 0.75 20.02 10.89
CA THR A 405 1.26 18.88 11.66
C THR A 405 1.90 19.34 12.96
N GLU A 406 2.12 18.41 13.89
CA GLU A 406 2.85 18.67 15.15
C GLU A 406 4.26 19.25 14.90
N ASP A 407 4.91 18.86 13.80
CA ASP A 407 6.21 19.38 13.36
C ASP A 407 6.13 20.74 12.63
N GLY A 408 4.95 21.38 12.59
CA GLY A 408 4.75 22.69 11.97
C GLY A 408 4.62 22.67 10.44
N ILE A 409 4.43 21.50 9.82
CA ILE A 409 4.26 21.39 8.36
C ILE A 409 2.85 21.83 7.98
N ASN A 410 2.76 22.88 7.17
CA ASN A 410 1.48 23.39 6.66
C ASN A 410 0.94 22.50 5.54
N CYS A 411 -0.13 21.77 5.83
CA CYS A 411 -0.85 20.88 4.91
C CYS A 411 -2.21 21.47 4.48
N THR A 412 -2.37 22.80 4.55
CA THR A 412 -3.64 23.50 4.29
C THR A 412 -3.94 23.58 2.80
N PHE A 413 -5.14 23.16 2.42
CA PHE A 413 -5.71 23.31 1.08
C PHE A 413 -7.24 23.35 1.15
N ALA A 414 -7.89 24.02 0.20
CA ALA A 414 -9.34 24.08 0.11
C ALA A 414 -9.95 22.68 -0.12
N ARG A 415 -10.97 22.34 0.66
CA ARG A 415 -11.74 21.08 0.54
C ARG A 415 -12.94 21.16 -0.38
N ASP A 416 -13.38 22.38 -0.65
CA ASP A 416 -14.51 22.65 -1.53
C ASP A 416 -13.99 23.06 -2.92
N MET A 417 -14.06 22.12 -3.85
CA MET A 417 -13.64 22.32 -5.25
C MET A 417 -14.53 23.32 -5.98
N ASP A 418 -15.75 23.60 -5.51
CA ASP A 418 -16.64 24.57 -6.12
C ASP A 418 -16.19 26.00 -5.82
N ARG A 419 -15.60 26.23 -4.64
CA ARG A 419 -14.97 27.53 -4.28
C ARG A 419 -13.79 27.88 -5.17
N LEU A 420 -13.06 26.87 -5.63
CA LEU A 420 -11.96 27.09 -6.58
C LEU A 420 -12.47 27.61 -7.94
N GLY A 421 -13.76 27.41 -8.26
CA GLY A 421 -14.32 27.75 -9.57
C GLY A 421 -13.70 26.93 -10.71
N PHE A 422 -12.93 25.89 -10.39
CA PHE A 422 -12.23 25.08 -11.38
C PHE A 422 -13.19 24.08 -12.02
N ARG A 423 -13.22 24.08 -13.35
CA ARG A 423 -13.93 23.11 -14.17
C ARG A 423 -13.06 22.72 -15.35
N SER A 424 -12.78 21.42 -15.47
CA SER A 424 -12.10 20.88 -16.65
C SER A 424 -12.96 21.13 -17.90
N ARG A 425 -12.38 21.76 -18.91
CA ARG A 425 -12.97 21.91 -20.25
C ARG A 425 -12.40 20.89 -21.24
N ASN A 426 -11.54 20.00 -20.76
CA ASN A 426 -10.86 19.00 -21.56
C ASN A 426 -11.86 17.90 -22.00
N GLN A 427 -11.91 17.62 -23.30
CA GLN A 427 -12.81 16.62 -23.89
C GLN A 427 -12.07 15.37 -24.40
N SER A 428 -10.78 15.22 -24.10
CA SER A 428 -10.00 14.08 -24.59
C SER A 428 -10.50 12.76 -24.01
N SER A 429 -10.50 11.72 -24.85
CA SER A 429 -10.85 10.36 -24.43
C SER A 429 -9.79 9.76 -23.49
N LEU A 430 -10.08 8.65 -22.82
CA LEU A 430 -9.08 7.95 -22.00
C LEU A 430 -7.93 7.42 -22.85
N SER A 431 -8.22 6.95 -24.06
CA SER A 431 -7.21 6.51 -25.03
C SER A 431 -6.28 7.64 -25.46
N GLU A 432 -6.83 8.82 -25.77
CA GLU A 432 -6.04 10.01 -26.09
C GLU A 432 -5.18 10.46 -24.91
N LEU A 433 -5.73 10.47 -23.69
CA LEU A 433 -4.98 10.85 -22.49
C LEU A 433 -3.86 9.86 -22.17
N LEU A 434 -4.08 8.57 -22.42
CA LEU A 434 -3.07 7.53 -22.23
C LEU A 434 -1.89 7.71 -23.20
N LEU A 435 -2.19 7.93 -24.50
CA LEU A 435 -1.16 8.23 -25.49
C LEU A 435 -0.40 9.52 -25.15
N GLN A 436 -1.13 10.61 -24.84
CA GLN A 436 -0.55 11.89 -24.47
C GLN A 436 0.34 11.80 -23.23
N PHE A 437 0.02 10.94 -22.26
CA PHE A 437 0.87 10.71 -21.09
C PHE A 437 2.24 10.15 -21.50
N PHE A 438 2.25 9.14 -22.37
CA PHE A 438 3.48 8.52 -22.86
C PHE A 438 4.29 9.48 -23.73
N GLU A 439 3.64 10.20 -24.64
CA GLU A 439 4.28 11.26 -25.44
C GLU A 439 4.91 12.33 -24.55
N PHE A 440 4.17 12.82 -23.54
CA PHE A 440 4.61 13.86 -22.62
C PHE A 440 5.90 13.46 -21.90
N TYR A 441 5.93 12.27 -21.28
CA TYR A 441 7.10 11.82 -20.54
C TYR A 441 8.25 11.31 -21.42
N SER A 442 8.01 10.97 -22.68
CA SER A 442 9.08 10.69 -23.63
C SER A 442 9.94 11.92 -23.94
N GLN A 443 9.35 13.11 -23.83
CA GLN A 443 9.98 14.41 -24.11
C GLN A 443 10.39 15.16 -22.84
N PHE A 444 9.95 14.72 -21.65
CA PHE A 444 10.23 15.39 -20.40
C PHE A 444 11.73 15.31 -20.03
N ASP A 445 12.32 16.47 -19.70
CA ASP A 445 13.72 16.57 -19.30
C ASP A 445 13.91 16.24 -17.81
N PHE A 446 13.96 14.94 -17.49
CA PHE A 446 14.27 14.46 -16.13
C PHE A 446 15.69 14.84 -15.65
N HIS A 447 16.60 15.21 -16.57
CA HIS A 447 17.97 15.56 -16.22
C HIS A 447 18.04 16.91 -15.51
N ASN A 448 17.34 17.92 -16.02
CA ASN A 448 17.39 19.28 -15.47
C ASN A 448 16.10 19.73 -14.77
N ARG A 449 14.97 19.08 -15.03
CA ARG A 449 13.66 19.52 -14.54
C ARG A 449 13.11 18.67 -13.40
N ALA A 450 12.55 19.37 -12.42
CA ALA A 450 11.80 18.83 -11.30
C ALA A 450 10.29 18.98 -11.57
N ILE A 451 9.50 18.05 -11.03
CA ILE A 451 8.05 18.01 -11.15
C ILE A 451 7.45 18.63 -9.89
N SER A 452 6.64 19.70 -10.05
CA SER A 452 5.92 20.36 -8.95
C SER A 452 4.43 20.37 -9.21
N LEU A 453 3.68 19.61 -8.39
CA LEU A 453 2.22 19.60 -8.42
C LEU A 453 1.61 20.86 -7.78
N ASN A 454 2.39 21.55 -6.94
CA ASN A 454 2.00 22.81 -6.31
C ASN A 454 1.96 23.94 -7.32
N GLU A 455 3.00 24.08 -8.14
CA GLU A 455 3.05 25.11 -9.17
C GLU A 455 2.36 24.68 -10.48
N GLY A 456 2.18 23.38 -10.70
CA GLY A 456 1.67 22.86 -11.96
C GLY A 456 2.56 23.26 -13.12
N ARG A 457 3.89 23.20 -12.93
CA ARG A 457 4.90 23.39 -13.98
C ARG A 457 6.20 22.69 -13.60
N ALA A 458 7.06 22.50 -14.60
CA ALA A 458 8.40 21.98 -14.40
C ALA A 458 9.33 23.07 -13.80
N LEU A 459 10.04 22.73 -12.73
CA LEU A 459 11.01 23.60 -12.05
C LEU A 459 12.44 23.19 -12.40
N SER A 460 13.43 24.02 -12.10
CA SER A 460 14.83 23.59 -12.13
C SER A 460 15.11 22.66 -10.96
N LYS A 461 15.90 21.59 -11.17
CA LYS A 461 16.23 20.65 -10.10
C LYS A 461 17.11 21.30 -9.04
N PRO A 462 16.80 21.10 -7.74
CA PRO A 462 17.64 21.59 -6.66
C PRO A 462 18.84 20.68 -6.39
N ASP A 463 18.82 19.43 -6.87
CA ASP A 463 19.92 18.48 -6.71
C ASP A 463 20.07 17.53 -7.93
N HIS A 464 21.15 16.73 -7.93
CA HIS A 464 21.49 15.78 -8.99
C HIS A 464 20.76 14.41 -8.91
N SER A 465 19.56 14.34 -8.32
CA SER A 465 18.78 13.08 -8.30
C SER A 465 18.39 12.63 -9.70
N ALA A 466 18.23 11.34 -9.96
CA ALA A 466 17.80 10.84 -11.28
C ALA A 466 16.43 11.40 -11.71
N MET A 467 15.48 11.35 -10.78
CA MET A 467 14.15 11.93 -10.90
C MET A 467 13.91 12.84 -9.69
N TYR A 468 13.25 13.97 -9.91
CA TYR A 468 12.88 14.87 -8.82
C TYR A 468 11.40 15.22 -8.89
N ILE A 469 10.63 14.69 -7.96
CA ILE A 469 9.22 15.04 -7.77
C ILE A 469 9.10 15.68 -6.39
N VAL A 470 8.74 16.96 -6.36
CA VAL A 470 8.53 17.72 -5.12
C VAL A 470 7.41 17.06 -4.33
N ASN A 471 7.65 16.74 -3.05
CA ASN A 471 6.60 16.29 -2.15
C ASN A 471 5.57 17.42 -1.99
N PRO A 472 4.29 17.22 -2.35
CA PRO A 472 3.36 18.34 -2.42
C PRO A 472 3.06 19.03 -1.08
N LEU A 473 3.17 18.31 0.03
CA LEU A 473 2.89 18.83 1.37
C LEU A 473 4.17 19.08 2.18
N GLU A 474 5.30 18.48 1.79
CA GLU A 474 6.63 18.74 2.38
C GLU A 474 7.62 19.16 1.28
N GLN A 475 7.47 20.36 0.72
CA GLN A 475 8.11 20.76 -0.55
C GLN A 475 9.65 20.74 -0.56
N LEU A 476 10.30 20.62 0.59
CA LEU A 476 11.75 20.43 0.71
C LEU A 476 12.22 19.01 0.36
N LEU A 477 11.29 18.08 0.18
CA LEU A 477 11.58 16.66 -0.03
C LEU A 477 11.30 16.21 -1.47
N ASN A 478 12.05 15.21 -1.90
CA ASN A 478 11.87 14.52 -3.17
C ASN A 478 11.23 13.15 -2.93
N VAL A 479 10.01 12.93 -3.44
CA VAL A 479 9.29 11.65 -3.26
C VAL A 479 9.86 10.51 -4.11
N SER A 480 10.70 10.84 -5.10
CA SER A 480 11.39 9.89 -5.97
C SER A 480 12.91 9.83 -5.71
N LYS A 481 13.37 10.23 -4.51
CA LYS A 481 14.79 10.20 -4.14
C LYS A 481 15.42 8.81 -4.23
N ASN A 482 14.62 7.77 -4.03
CA ASN A 482 15.04 6.37 -4.13
C ASN A 482 15.26 5.90 -5.58
N VAL A 483 14.71 6.60 -6.58
CA VAL A 483 14.75 6.18 -7.98
C VAL A 483 16.17 6.32 -8.52
N SER A 484 16.72 5.21 -9.02
CA SER A 484 18.05 5.22 -9.64
C SER A 484 18.03 5.81 -11.06
N MET A 485 19.20 6.23 -11.56
CA MET A 485 19.35 6.71 -12.94
C MET A 485 18.92 5.65 -13.96
N GLU A 486 19.28 4.39 -13.72
CA GLU A 486 18.88 3.26 -14.56
C GLU A 486 17.36 3.14 -14.68
N GLU A 487 16.63 3.20 -13.57
CA GLU A 487 15.17 3.08 -13.58
C GLU A 487 14.49 4.32 -14.17
N CYS A 488 15.08 5.51 -14.03
CA CYS A 488 14.60 6.72 -14.69
C CYS A 488 14.78 6.65 -16.21
N GLU A 489 15.92 6.17 -16.70
CA GLU A 489 16.14 5.96 -18.14
C GLU A 489 15.28 4.82 -18.69
N ARG A 490 15.07 3.74 -17.91
CA ARG A 490 14.09 2.70 -18.26
C ARG A 490 12.69 3.27 -18.41
N LEU A 491 12.24 4.15 -17.50
CA LEU A 491 10.96 4.83 -17.67
C LEU A 491 10.90 5.57 -19.01
N ARG A 492 11.93 6.34 -19.38
CA ARG A 492 11.97 7.10 -20.65
C ARG A 492 11.89 6.20 -21.88
N ILE A 493 12.58 5.05 -21.85
CA ILE A 493 12.52 4.06 -22.92
C ILE A 493 11.12 3.44 -23.00
N GLU A 494 10.57 3.01 -21.87
CA GLU A 494 9.27 2.33 -21.82
C GLU A 494 8.11 3.25 -22.20
N VAL A 495 8.11 4.53 -21.81
CA VAL A 495 7.07 5.47 -22.26
C VAL A 495 7.15 5.70 -23.78
N ARG A 496 8.34 5.76 -24.37
CA ARG A 496 8.51 5.87 -25.82
C ARG A 496 7.99 4.62 -26.53
N ASN A 497 8.31 3.43 -26.00
CA ASN A 497 7.81 2.16 -26.55
C ASN A 497 6.28 2.10 -26.46
N ALA A 498 5.71 2.50 -25.33
CA ALA A 498 4.27 2.50 -25.12
C ALA A 498 3.53 3.47 -26.06
N ALA A 499 4.09 4.67 -26.29
CA ALA A 499 3.56 5.61 -27.28
C ALA A 499 3.56 4.99 -28.69
N TRP A 500 4.69 4.41 -29.10
CA TRP A 500 4.81 3.77 -30.42
C TRP A 500 3.83 2.61 -30.60
N VAL A 501 3.65 1.78 -29.56
CA VAL A 501 2.66 0.68 -29.59
C VAL A 501 1.26 1.24 -29.85
N LEU A 502 0.83 2.25 -29.10
CA LEU A 502 -0.51 2.85 -29.28
C LEU A 502 -0.67 3.55 -30.63
N GLU A 503 0.36 4.24 -31.13
CA GLU A 503 0.33 4.90 -32.46
C GLU A 503 0.22 3.86 -33.59
N SER A 504 1.02 2.79 -33.52
CA SER A 504 1.04 1.75 -34.55
C SER A 504 -0.29 1.00 -34.64
N GLU A 505 -1.03 0.86 -33.55
CA GLU A 505 -2.36 0.26 -33.56
C GLU A 505 -3.39 1.12 -34.30
N VAL A 506 -3.31 2.45 -34.16
CA VAL A 506 -4.18 3.38 -34.89
C VAL A 506 -3.94 3.29 -36.40
N GLU A 507 -2.70 3.11 -36.83
CA GLU A 507 -2.34 2.95 -38.24
C GLU A 507 -2.83 1.60 -38.82
N ASN A 508 -2.78 0.53 -38.03
CA ASN A 508 -3.17 -0.82 -38.47
C ASN A 508 -4.70 -1.04 -38.53
N VAL A 509 -5.50 -0.31 -37.74
CA VAL A 509 -6.98 -0.36 -37.80
C VAL A 509 -7.54 0.17 -39.14
N ALA A 510 -6.74 0.89 -39.93
CA ALA A 510 -7.11 1.35 -41.27
C ALA A 510 -7.18 0.23 -42.34
N LEU A 511 -6.84 -1.02 -41.99
CA LEU A 511 -6.99 -2.21 -42.84
C LEU A 511 -8.20 -3.04 -42.38
N PRO A 512 -9.09 -3.49 -43.28
CA PRO A 512 -10.26 -4.27 -42.89
C PRO A 512 -9.84 -5.68 -42.47
N VAL A 513 -9.65 -5.88 -41.17
CA VAL A 513 -9.48 -7.21 -40.57
C VAL A 513 -10.86 -7.78 -40.25
N SER A 514 -11.11 -9.02 -40.67
CA SER A 514 -12.38 -9.72 -40.45
C SER A 514 -12.70 -9.82 -38.95
N GLU A 515 -13.98 -9.72 -38.57
CA GLU A 515 -14.41 -9.76 -37.16
C GLU A 515 -14.00 -11.06 -36.44
N GLY A 516 -13.71 -12.14 -37.18
CA GLY A 516 -13.27 -13.43 -36.66
C GLY A 516 -11.81 -13.48 -36.19
N GLU A 517 -10.92 -12.63 -36.70
CA GLU A 517 -9.48 -12.66 -36.36
C GLU A 517 -9.14 -11.83 -35.11
N ARG A 518 -10.03 -10.94 -34.65
CA ARG A 518 -9.80 -10.13 -33.44
C ARG A 518 -9.81 -10.93 -32.14
N GLN A 519 -10.33 -12.17 -32.14
CA GLN A 519 -10.49 -12.96 -30.91
C GLN A 519 -9.19 -13.59 -30.39
N GLU A 520 -8.16 -13.75 -31.22
CA GLU A 520 -6.86 -14.31 -30.81
C GLU A 520 -5.76 -13.25 -30.61
N HIS A 521 -5.87 -12.07 -31.23
CA HIS A 521 -4.82 -11.05 -31.18
C HIS A 521 -4.92 -10.11 -29.96
N SER A 522 -3.79 -9.89 -29.29
CA SER A 522 -3.68 -8.85 -28.25
C SER A 522 -3.68 -7.45 -28.89
N TRP A 523 -4.42 -6.52 -28.30
CA TRP A 523 -4.58 -5.14 -28.79
C TRP A 523 -4.83 -4.16 -27.64
N GLY A 524 -4.60 -2.86 -27.86
CA GLY A 524 -4.82 -1.80 -26.90
C GLY A 524 -3.93 -1.94 -25.66
N LEU A 525 -4.54 -1.86 -24.47
CA LEU A 525 -3.85 -2.05 -23.20
C LEU A 525 -3.11 -3.39 -23.11
N LEU A 526 -3.61 -4.44 -23.78
CA LEU A 526 -2.98 -5.75 -23.72
C LEU A 526 -1.58 -5.75 -24.34
N ASN A 527 -1.36 -4.95 -25.38
CA ASN A 527 -0.03 -4.80 -25.97
C ASN A 527 0.92 -3.98 -25.08
N LEU A 528 0.38 -3.09 -24.25
CA LEU A 528 1.14 -2.39 -23.21
C LEU A 528 1.54 -3.29 -22.03
N PHE A 529 0.81 -4.39 -21.79
CA PHE A 529 1.08 -5.30 -20.67
C PHE A 529 1.98 -6.47 -21.04
N LYS A 530 2.42 -6.57 -22.30
CA LYS A 530 3.35 -7.61 -22.73
C LYS A 530 4.71 -7.36 -22.08
N HIS A 531 5.21 -8.35 -21.35
CA HIS A 531 6.62 -8.40 -21.01
C HIS A 531 7.41 -8.46 -22.33
N PRO A 532 8.49 -7.67 -22.50
CA PRO A 532 9.44 -7.99 -23.53
C PRO A 532 10.06 -9.36 -23.15
N GLU A 533 9.66 -10.43 -23.84
CA GLU A 533 10.36 -11.73 -23.83
C GLU A 533 11.78 -11.62 -24.43
N LYS A 534 12.21 -10.42 -24.85
CA LYS A 534 13.57 -10.17 -25.30
C LYS A 534 14.48 -10.02 -24.08
N PRO A 535 15.58 -10.78 -23.99
CA PRO A 535 16.57 -10.55 -22.96
C PRO A 535 17.03 -9.10 -23.09
N LEU A 536 17.08 -8.41 -21.94
CA LEU A 536 17.69 -7.10 -21.77
C LEU A 536 18.96 -7.03 -22.63
N ILE A 537 18.89 -6.34 -23.78
CA ILE A 537 20.09 -5.90 -24.49
C ILE A 537 20.67 -4.83 -23.58
N ARG A 538 21.50 -5.25 -22.62
CA ARG A 538 22.36 -4.35 -21.88
C ARG A 538 23.30 -3.75 -22.93
N PRO A 539 23.27 -2.44 -23.21
CA PRO A 539 24.39 -1.84 -23.92
C PRO A 539 25.65 -2.20 -23.13
N ASN A 540 26.65 -2.77 -23.81
CA ASN A 540 27.93 -3.15 -23.21
C ASN A 540 28.61 -1.90 -22.64
N MET A 541 28.27 -1.52 -21.42
CA MET A 541 29.15 -0.73 -20.59
C MET A 541 30.19 -1.71 -20.03
N PHE A 542 31.41 -1.59 -20.55
CA PHE A 542 32.61 -2.19 -20.01
C PHE A 542 32.65 -1.88 -18.51
N PHE A 543 32.26 -2.84 -17.67
CA PHE A 543 32.68 -3.08 -16.27
C PHE A 543 31.67 -4.07 -15.67
N LYS A 544 31.94 -5.38 -15.81
CA LYS A 544 31.24 -6.41 -15.01
C LYS A 544 31.97 -6.54 -13.67
N PRO A 545 31.39 -6.16 -12.52
CA PRO A 545 31.86 -6.69 -11.25
C PRO A 545 31.45 -8.17 -11.19
N ARG A 546 32.43 -9.08 -11.25
CA ARG A 546 32.21 -10.50 -10.97
C ARG A 546 31.88 -10.64 -9.49
N MET A 547 30.61 -10.87 -9.14
CA MET A 547 30.28 -11.47 -7.85
C MET A 547 30.68 -12.95 -7.91
N VAL A 548 31.49 -13.37 -6.95
CA VAL A 548 31.90 -14.77 -6.76
C VAL A 548 31.03 -15.32 -5.63
N GLU A 549 30.31 -16.41 -5.88
CA GLU A 549 29.65 -17.13 -4.80
C GLU A 549 30.70 -17.75 -3.87
N VAL A 550 30.54 -17.51 -2.56
CA VAL A 550 31.48 -17.97 -1.52
C VAL A 550 31.53 -19.50 -1.44
N SER A 551 30.45 -20.18 -1.86
CA SER A 551 30.30 -21.63 -2.01
C SER A 551 31.40 -22.25 -2.90
N ASP A 552 31.83 -21.52 -3.94
CA ASP A 552 32.76 -22.05 -4.95
C ASP A 552 34.22 -22.13 -4.46
N LEU A 553 34.56 -21.45 -3.36
CA LEU A 553 35.93 -21.29 -2.87
C LEU A 553 36.44 -22.43 -1.98
N PHE A 554 35.56 -23.30 -1.47
CA PHE A 554 35.91 -24.32 -0.47
C PHE A 554 35.50 -25.74 -0.95
N GLU A 555 36.26 -26.77 -0.55
CA GLU A 555 35.90 -28.17 -0.79
C GLU A 555 35.01 -28.70 0.35
N GLN A 556 33.81 -29.21 0.03
CA GLN A 556 33.06 -30.08 0.92
C GLN A 556 33.62 -31.50 0.78
N LYS A 557 34.12 -32.07 1.88
CA LYS A 557 34.59 -33.45 1.91
C LYS A 557 33.39 -34.36 2.16
N GLU A 558 32.83 -34.95 1.10
CA GLU A 558 31.86 -36.03 1.21
C GLU A 558 32.52 -37.25 1.87
N LEU A 559 31.95 -37.71 2.99
CA LEU A 559 32.31 -38.96 3.65
C LEU A 559 31.41 -40.07 3.10
N THR A 560 31.94 -40.88 2.18
CA THR A 560 31.33 -42.16 1.79
C THR A 560 31.77 -43.27 2.75
N PRO A 561 30.86 -44.16 3.22
CA PRO A 561 31.22 -45.23 4.14
C PRO A 561 31.61 -46.51 3.38
N SER A 562 32.64 -47.20 3.86
CA SER A 562 32.96 -48.58 3.47
C SER A 562 33.24 -49.43 4.72
N PRO A 563 33.04 -50.76 4.64
CA PRO A 563 32.42 -51.56 5.70
C PRO A 563 33.43 -52.21 6.64
N SER A 564 33.00 -52.53 7.87
CA SER A 564 33.66 -53.56 8.67
C SER A 564 32.65 -54.38 9.49
N THR A 565 32.81 -55.70 9.38
CA THR A 565 32.13 -56.77 10.12
C THR A 565 32.92 -57.09 11.41
N PRO A 566 32.49 -58.00 12.30
CA PRO A 566 31.95 -57.64 13.61
C PRO A 566 32.78 -58.20 14.78
N GLN A 567 32.86 -57.50 15.92
CA GLN A 567 33.14 -58.14 17.22
C GLN A 567 32.34 -57.51 18.37
N THR A 568 32.05 -58.39 19.32
CA THR A 568 30.98 -58.47 20.32
C THR A 568 31.34 -57.82 21.68
N PRO A 569 30.44 -57.83 22.69
CA PRO A 569 30.19 -56.69 23.58
C PRO A 569 30.80 -56.81 24.99
N ASN A 570 30.88 -55.68 25.72
CA ASN A 570 30.56 -55.56 27.15
C ASN A 570 30.70 -54.09 27.60
N VAL A 571 29.64 -53.40 28.04
CA VAL A 571 29.06 -53.30 29.41
C VAL A 571 29.61 -52.12 30.24
N ARG A 572 28.67 -51.21 30.58
CA ARG A 572 28.52 -50.32 31.76
C ARG A 572 29.33 -49.01 31.94
N SER A 573 28.54 -47.93 31.93
CA SER A 573 28.40 -46.83 32.91
C SER A 573 29.63 -46.05 33.39
N SER A 574 29.65 -44.74 33.14
CA SER A 574 29.54 -43.65 34.15
C SER A 574 30.16 -42.33 33.65
N THR A 575 29.39 -41.25 33.72
CA THR A 575 29.84 -39.83 33.75
C THR A 575 30.59 -39.53 35.06
N PRO A 576 31.12 -38.30 35.31
CA PRO A 576 31.55 -37.17 34.45
C PRO A 576 32.97 -36.66 34.82
N THR A 577 33.62 -35.80 34.01
CA THR A 577 34.29 -34.53 34.45
C THR A 577 35.06 -33.82 33.33
N SER A 578 35.12 -32.49 33.51
CA SER A 578 35.87 -31.42 32.85
C SER A 578 37.26 -31.74 32.27
N ASN A 579 37.57 -31.18 31.08
CA ASN A 579 38.67 -30.22 30.94
C ASN A 579 38.76 -29.58 29.54
N SER A 580 39.21 -28.33 29.56
CA SER A 580 39.55 -27.47 28.44
C SER A 580 40.69 -28.02 27.59
N THR A 581 40.54 -28.02 26.27
CA THR A 581 41.67 -28.12 25.33
C THR A 581 41.43 -27.25 24.10
N ALA A 582 42.40 -26.39 23.81
CA ALA A 582 42.50 -25.54 22.64
C ALA A 582 42.38 -26.35 21.34
N SER A 583 41.43 -25.99 20.49
CA SER A 583 41.30 -26.54 19.14
C SER A 583 42.29 -25.85 18.20
N THR A 584 43.41 -26.52 17.90
CA THR A 584 44.21 -26.25 16.70
C THR A 584 43.35 -26.55 15.47
N SER A 585 42.95 -25.51 14.74
CA SER A 585 42.21 -25.64 13.49
C SER A 585 43.11 -26.14 12.36
N SER A 586 42.59 -27.11 11.60
CA SER A 586 43.18 -27.63 10.37
C SER A 586 43.41 -26.51 9.34
N PRO A 587 44.49 -26.56 8.53
CA PRO A 587 44.74 -25.53 7.53
C PRO A 587 43.66 -25.54 6.44
N ILE A 588 43.10 -24.36 6.17
CA ILE A 588 42.13 -24.10 5.09
C ILE A 588 42.84 -24.31 3.74
N THR A 589 42.35 -25.23 2.92
CA THR A 589 42.84 -25.50 1.56
C THR A 589 42.01 -24.71 0.54
N TYR A 590 42.66 -23.96 -0.36
CA TYR A 590 42.00 -23.14 -1.38
C TYR A 590 42.14 -23.78 -2.76
N LYS A 591 41.06 -23.76 -3.57
CA LYS A 591 41.06 -24.33 -4.94
C LYS A 591 42.00 -23.62 -5.92
N SER A 592 42.25 -22.31 -5.73
CA SER A 592 43.10 -21.51 -6.62
C SER A 592 44.47 -21.22 -6.02
N VAL A 593 45.53 -21.58 -6.75
CA VAL A 593 46.93 -21.30 -6.39
C VAL A 593 47.19 -19.79 -6.28
N SER A 594 46.56 -18.99 -7.15
CA SER A 594 46.67 -17.52 -7.14
C SER A 594 46.06 -16.91 -5.87
N VAL A 595 44.89 -17.41 -5.45
CA VAL A 595 44.24 -16.97 -4.20
C VAL A 595 45.06 -17.38 -2.97
N ARG A 596 45.61 -18.60 -2.97
CA ARG A 596 46.51 -19.07 -1.89
C ARG A 596 47.73 -18.17 -1.75
N GLN A 597 48.33 -17.74 -2.87
CA GLN A 597 49.48 -16.85 -2.88
C GLN A 597 49.13 -15.43 -2.42
N GLN A 598 47.98 -14.87 -2.83
CA GLN A 598 47.51 -13.57 -2.34
C GLN A 598 47.25 -13.57 -0.83
N VAL A 599 46.58 -14.60 -0.30
CA VAL A 599 46.31 -14.72 1.14
C VAL A 599 47.59 -14.88 1.94
N GLN A 600 48.57 -15.63 1.44
CA GLN A 600 49.90 -15.71 2.06
C GLN A 600 50.61 -14.36 2.03
N GLY A 601 50.56 -13.64 0.90
CA GLY A 601 51.11 -12.30 0.74
C GLY A 601 50.55 -11.29 1.75
N ILE A 602 49.22 -11.28 1.92
CA ILE A 602 48.54 -10.43 2.92
C ILE A 602 48.98 -10.81 4.33
N LYS A 603 49.01 -12.10 4.68
CA LYS A 603 49.47 -12.55 6.01
C LYS A 603 50.91 -12.13 6.30
N THR A 604 51.82 -12.19 5.32
CA THR A 604 53.19 -11.69 5.48
C THR A 604 53.25 -10.17 5.62
N ALA A 605 52.44 -9.42 4.87
CA ALA A 605 52.37 -7.96 4.98
C ALA A 605 51.89 -7.52 6.36
N THR A 606 50.77 -8.08 6.85
CA THR A 606 50.22 -7.75 8.17
C THR A 606 51.19 -8.13 9.30
N ARG A 607 51.93 -9.24 9.16
CA ARG A 607 52.94 -9.66 10.15
C ARG A 607 54.15 -8.73 10.17
N THR A 608 54.46 -8.08 9.05
CA THR A 608 55.54 -7.10 8.92
C THR A 608 55.13 -5.76 9.52
N GLU A 609 53.89 -5.35 9.29
CA GLU A 609 53.27 -4.13 9.85
C GLU A 609 53.15 -4.21 11.38
N LEU A 610 52.73 -5.35 11.92
CA LEU A 610 52.70 -5.63 13.37
C LEU A 610 54.10 -5.61 14.02
N LYS A 611 55.16 -5.94 13.28
CA LYS A 611 56.55 -5.85 13.76
C LYS A 611 57.04 -4.40 13.78
N GLN A 612 56.65 -3.57 12.82
CA GLN A 612 56.98 -2.14 12.82
C GLN A 612 56.30 -1.39 13.96
N ILE A 613 55.04 -1.72 14.28
CA ILE A 613 54.30 -1.11 15.39
C ILE A 613 54.92 -1.44 16.76
N ARG A 614 55.57 -2.60 16.91
CA ARG A 614 56.28 -2.98 18.15
C ARG A 614 57.69 -2.38 18.29
N GLY A 615 58.23 -1.76 17.25
CA GLY A 615 59.60 -1.20 17.25
C GLY A 615 59.71 0.27 17.63
N SER A 616 58.60 0.99 17.81
CA SER A 616 58.59 2.47 17.94
C SER A 616 58.36 3.02 19.35
N SER A 617 58.40 2.22 20.42
CA SER A 617 58.25 2.70 21.80
C SER A 617 59.59 2.75 22.57
N THR A 618 60.24 3.91 22.59
CA THR A 618 61.30 4.27 23.56
C THR A 618 60.86 5.47 24.43
N PRO A 619 61.13 5.50 25.75
CA PRO A 619 60.59 6.52 26.66
C PRO A 619 61.55 7.70 26.86
N THR A 620 61.04 8.94 26.82
CA THR A 620 61.78 10.16 27.18
C THR A 620 61.47 10.63 28.61
N LYS A 621 62.54 10.82 29.40
CA LYS A 621 62.55 11.35 30.77
C LYS A 621 62.26 12.87 30.80
N ASN A 622 61.38 13.31 31.71
CA ASN A 622 61.15 14.72 32.02
C ASN A 622 62.05 15.19 33.18
N SER A 623 62.77 16.29 32.99
CA SER A 623 63.36 17.10 34.07
C SER A 623 62.90 18.56 33.93
N ARG A 624 62.22 19.10 34.94
CA ARG A 624 61.98 20.55 35.10
C ARG A 624 62.29 20.95 36.55
N ARG A 625 63.19 21.91 36.74
CA ARG A 625 63.30 22.71 37.97
C ARG A 625 63.90 24.09 37.69
N SER A 626 63.47 25.05 38.53
CA SER A 626 63.87 26.48 38.72
C SER A 626 63.24 27.47 37.72
N SER A 627 62.36 28.39 38.15
CA SER A 627 62.53 29.61 38.99
C SER A 627 62.29 30.81 38.06
N ARG A 628 61.52 31.85 38.34
CA ARG A 628 61.15 32.56 39.57
C ARG A 628 59.68 32.95 39.53
#